data_AF-A0A944BU15-F1
#
_entry.id   AF-A0A944BU15-F1
#
_cell.length_a   1.000
_cell.length_b   1.000
_cell.length_c   1.000
_cell.angle_alpha   90.00
_cell.angle_beta   90.00
_cell.angle_gamma   90.00
#
_symmetry.space_group_name_H-M   'P 1'
#
loop_
_entity.id
_entity.type
_entity.pdbx_description
1 polymer ?
#
loop_
_entity_poly.entity_id
_entity_poly.type
_entity_poly.pdbx_seq_one_letter_code
_entity_poly.pdbx_strand_id
1 'polypeptide(L)'
;MKQIVKSMMVALMMIATCTVAFAQPQGKKQRMSREQLAEVQAHHIAEQLAFSDDVTAKFVSVFCQQQQEIWALAPRLGRMAAATDEEQIQQRFDRSEKILAIRKKYYKEYSQFLTQAQIKRVYEIERQTMKRFAKKAKRQAQKRQNR
;
A
#
# COMPACT_ATOMS: atom_id res chain seq x y z
N MET A 1 7.17 27.73 19.59
CA MET A 1 6.31 26.52 19.56
C MET A 1 5.28 26.65 18.43
N LYS A 2 5.09 25.56 17.68
CA LYS A 2 3.98 25.25 16.74
C LYS A 2 4.03 25.88 15.34
N GLN A 3 4.87 25.28 14.48
CA GLN A 3 4.67 25.26 13.02
C GLN A 3 4.72 23.80 12.49
N ILE A 4 4.14 22.84 13.22
CA ILE A 4 4.09 21.40 12.84
C ILE A 4 2.70 21.04 12.31
N VAL A 5 2.12 21.90 11.46
CA VAL A 5 0.79 21.64 10.88
C VAL A 5 0.81 21.90 9.38
N LYS A 6 1.68 21.20 8.64
CA LYS A 6 1.57 21.12 7.17
C LYS A 6 1.79 19.75 6.54
N SER A 7 2.07 18.68 7.28
CA SER A 7 2.28 17.34 6.69
C SER A 7 1.10 16.37 6.83
N MET A 8 -0.14 16.88 6.98
CA MET A 8 -1.33 16.05 7.20
C MET A 8 -2.34 16.18 6.04
N MET A 9 -1.95 15.82 4.81
CA MET A 9 -2.92 15.67 3.73
C MET A 9 -2.49 14.70 2.62
N VAL A 10 -2.56 13.40 2.90
CA VAL A 10 -2.86 12.41 1.85
C VAL A 10 -4.08 11.61 2.28
N ALA A 11 -5.23 12.25 2.11
CA ALA A 11 -6.54 11.62 2.22
C ALA A 11 -7.01 11.22 0.82
N LEU A 12 -6.59 10.05 0.33
CA LEU A 12 -7.17 9.46 -0.89
C LEU A 12 -8.43 8.67 -0.55
N MET A 13 -9.54 9.42 -0.54
CA MET A 13 -10.91 9.02 -0.91
C MET A 13 -10.91 8.43 -2.35
N MET A 14 -11.73 7.48 -2.84
CA MET A 14 -13.08 6.95 -2.59
C MET A 14 -13.14 5.55 -3.25
N ILE A 15 -13.82 4.54 -2.69
CA ILE A 15 -15.25 4.22 -2.93
C ILE A 15 -15.57 4.16 -4.43
N ALA A 16 -15.81 2.94 -4.92
CA ALA A 16 -16.45 2.69 -6.21
C ALA A 16 -17.96 2.49 -5.97
N THR A 17 -18.78 3.41 -6.48
CA THR A 17 -20.21 3.21 -6.72
C THR A 17 -20.55 3.89 -8.05
N CYS A 18 -21.17 3.15 -8.96
CA CYS A 18 -21.55 3.60 -10.30
C CYS A 18 -22.82 4.48 -10.31
N THR A 19 -22.96 5.22 -11.41
CA THR A 19 -24.13 5.94 -11.99
C THR A 19 -24.25 7.46 -11.75
N VAL A 20 -24.94 8.11 -12.69
CA VAL A 20 -24.52 9.28 -13.50
C VAL A 20 -25.15 10.64 -13.14
N ALA A 21 -24.48 11.71 -13.60
CA ALA A 21 -25.00 12.99 -14.15
C ALA A 21 -24.68 14.32 -13.43
N PHE A 22 -24.21 15.26 -14.27
CA PHE A 22 -23.99 16.71 -14.16
C PHE A 22 -22.67 17.25 -13.56
N ALA A 23 -22.12 18.22 -14.31
CA ALA A 23 -20.75 18.69 -14.29
C ALA A 23 -20.46 19.76 -13.22
N GLN A 24 -19.27 19.67 -12.61
CA GLN A 24 -18.55 20.83 -12.04
C GLN A 24 -17.08 20.78 -12.52
N PRO A 25 -16.50 21.91 -12.99
CA PRO A 25 -15.08 21.97 -13.31
C PRO A 25 -14.30 22.26 -12.02
N GLN A 26 -14.23 21.29 -11.11
CA GLN A 26 -13.29 21.36 -10.00
C GLN A 26 -12.02 20.64 -10.41
N GLY A 27 -10.92 21.39 -10.47
CA GLY A 27 -9.62 20.97 -10.99
C GLY A 27 -9.30 19.52 -10.66
N LYS A 28 -9.06 18.72 -11.72
CA LYS A 28 -8.71 17.30 -11.62
C LYS A 28 -7.52 17.17 -10.67
N LYS A 29 -7.78 16.87 -9.40
CA LYS A 29 -6.75 16.34 -8.51
C LYS A 29 -6.30 15.05 -9.16
N GLN A 30 -5.14 15.10 -9.81
CA GLN A 30 -4.56 13.97 -10.49
C GLN A 30 -4.48 12.83 -9.48
N ARG A 31 -5.22 11.76 -9.75
CA ARG A 31 -5.21 10.57 -8.91
C ARG A 31 -3.77 10.04 -8.97
N MET A 32 -3.05 10.07 -7.86
CA MET A 32 -1.68 9.58 -7.78
C MET A 32 -1.63 8.15 -8.34
N SER A 33 -0.62 7.87 -9.17
CA SER A 33 -0.41 6.53 -9.70
C SER A 33 -0.03 5.57 -8.55
N ARG A 34 -0.20 4.26 -8.76
CA ARG A 34 0.21 3.27 -7.74
C ARG A 34 1.70 3.40 -7.42
N GLU A 35 2.52 3.60 -8.46
CA GLU A 35 3.96 3.77 -8.36
C GLU A 35 4.34 4.99 -7.51
N GLN A 36 3.73 6.15 -7.79
CA GLN A 36 3.92 7.36 -6.99
C GLN A 36 3.52 7.15 -5.52
N LEU A 37 2.50 6.34 -5.26
CA LEU A 37 2.11 6.00 -3.89
C LEU A 37 3.14 5.11 -3.19
N ALA A 38 3.72 4.12 -3.89
CA ALA A 38 4.79 3.30 -3.32
C ALA A 38 6.05 4.11 -3.06
N GLU A 39 6.40 5.02 -3.96
CA GLU A 39 7.55 5.93 -3.80
C GLU A 39 7.37 6.83 -2.57
N VAL A 40 6.22 7.51 -2.46
CA VAL A 40 5.89 8.34 -1.28
C VAL A 40 5.87 7.51 0.00
N GLN A 41 5.35 6.28 -0.03
CA GLN A 41 5.38 5.39 1.13
C GLN A 41 6.81 5.00 1.52
N ALA A 42 7.66 4.69 0.54
CA ALA A 42 9.04 4.31 0.79
C ALA A 42 9.84 5.47 1.39
N HIS A 43 9.70 6.68 0.84
CA HIS A 43 10.31 7.88 1.40
C HIS A 43 9.84 8.14 2.84
N HIS A 44 8.55 7.99 3.12
CA HIS A 44 8.05 8.15 4.48
C HIS A 44 8.65 7.15 5.48
N ILE A 45 8.84 5.90 5.07
CA ILE A 45 9.48 4.88 5.91
C ILE A 45 10.96 5.23 6.12
N ALA A 46 11.66 5.63 5.07
CA ALA A 46 13.06 6.02 5.14
C ALA A 46 13.29 7.21 6.08
N GLU A 47 12.42 8.23 6.02
CA GLU A 47 12.42 9.37 6.95
C GLU A 47 12.17 8.92 8.40
N GLN A 48 11.17 8.06 8.63
CA GLN A 48 10.86 7.56 9.98
C GLN A 48 12.00 6.77 10.60
N LEU A 49 12.79 6.08 9.76
CA LEU A 49 13.94 5.30 10.20
C LEU A 49 15.26 6.07 10.14
N ALA A 50 15.21 7.35 9.74
CA ALA A 50 16.36 8.22 9.56
C ALA A 50 17.47 7.56 8.72
N PHE A 51 17.09 6.95 7.59
CA PHE A 51 18.06 6.43 6.63
C PHE A 51 18.87 7.59 6.02
N SER A 52 20.14 7.33 5.75
CA SER A 52 20.98 8.23 4.94
C SER A 52 20.47 8.30 3.51
N ASP A 53 20.89 9.30 2.74
CA ASP A 53 20.43 9.51 1.36
C ASP A 53 20.77 8.31 0.46
N ASP A 54 21.94 7.70 0.63
CA ASP A 54 22.37 6.52 -0.12
C ASP A 54 21.53 5.28 0.21
N VAL A 55 21.22 5.06 1.48
CA VAL A 55 20.35 3.97 1.94
C VAL A 55 18.91 4.22 1.49
N THR A 56 18.44 5.47 1.53
CA THR A 56 17.10 5.87 1.08
C THR A 56 16.92 5.58 -0.41
N ALA A 57 17.88 5.95 -1.26
CA ALA A 57 17.80 5.68 -2.69
C ALA A 57 17.69 4.18 -2.99
N LYS A 58 18.52 3.34 -2.34
CA LYS A 58 18.46 1.88 -2.45
C LYS A 58 17.13 1.34 -1.94
N PHE A 59 16.69 1.80 -0.77
CA PHE A 59 15.45 1.37 -0.15
C PHE A 59 14.23 1.68 -1.02
N VAL A 60 14.11 2.91 -1.52
CA VAL A 60 12.99 3.35 -2.37
C VAL A 60 12.92 2.52 -3.64
N SER A 61 14.07 2.30 -4.30
CA SER A 61 14.16 1.45 -5.49
C SER A 61 13.65 0.02 -5.22
N VAL A 62 14.23 -0.64 -4.22
CA VAL A 62 13.90 -2.03 -3.86
C VAL A 62 12.44 -2.16 -3.41
N PHE A 63 11.94 -1.18 -2.65
CA PHE A 63 10.54 -1.14 -2.20
C PHE A 63 9.55 -0.98 -3.35
N CYS A 64 9.82 -0.06 -4.28
CA CYS A 64 8.95 0.15 -5.44
C CYS A 64 8.89 -1.09 -6.33
N GLN A 65 10.02 -1.75 -6.58
CA GLN A 65 10.07 -3.00 -7.33
C GLN A 65 9.26 -4.11 -6.63
N GLN A 66 9.41 -4.25 -5.30
CA GLN A 66 8.61 -5.20 -4.52
C GLN A 66 7.10 -4.95 -4.66
N GLN A 67 6.67 -3.69 -4.57
CA GLN A 67 5.27 -3.33 -4.72
C GLN A 67 4.77 -3.61 -6.14
N GLN A 68 5.57 -3.30 -7.17
CA GLN A 68 5.24 -3.61 -8.55
C GLN A 68 5.03 -5.11 -8.77
N GLU A 69 5.92 -5.98 -8.28
CA GLU A 69 5.74 -7.44 -8.37
C GLU A 69 4.47 -7.91 -7.64
N ILE A 70 4.19 -7.37 -6.45
CA ILE A 70 2.97 -7.69 -5.69
C ILE A 70 1.70 -7.25 -6.43
N TRP A 71 1.73 -6.14 -7.17
CA TRP A 71 0.59 -5.66 -7.94
C TRP A 71 0.43 -6.38 -9.29
N ALA A 72 1.54 -6.84 -9.86
CA ALA A 72 1.55 -7.65 -11.08
C ALA A 72 0.95 -9.05 -10.83
N LEU A 73 1.03 -9.56 -9.59
CA LEU A 73 0.15 -10.64 -9.15
C LEU A 73 -1.29 -10.15 -9.31
N ALA A 74 -1.96 -10.63 -10.37
CA ALA A 74 -3.28 -10.25 -10.89
C ALA A 74 -4.27 -9.71 -9.84
N PRO A 75 -5.26 -8.85 -10.25
CA PRO A 75 -6.20 -8.23 -9.33
C PRO A 75 -6.73 -9.27 -8.34
N ARG A 76 -6.89 -8.91 -7.06
CA ARG A 76 -7.60 -9.76 -6.07
C ARG A 76 -8.86 -10.22 -6.79
N LEU A 77 -8.88 -11.48 -7.22
CA LEU A 77 -9.92 -11.97 -8.13
C LEU A 77 -11.22 -11.74 -7.39
N GLY A 78 -11.92 -10.68 -7.80
CA GLY A 78 -13.23 -10.37 -7.29
C GLY A 78 -14.04 -11.55 -7.77
N ARG A 79 -14.39 -12.44 -6.83
CA ARG A 79 -15.27 -13.61 -6.97
C ARG A 79 -15.47 -13.94 -8.46
N MET A 80 -14.50 -14.64 -9.08
CA MET A 80 -14.66 -15.09 -10.46
C MET A 80 -16.02 -15.78 -10.49
N ALA A 81 -16.96 -15.24 -11.28
CA ALA A 81 -18.38 -15.51 -11.14
C ALA A 81 -18.78 -16.98 -11.42
N ALA A 82 -17.80 -17.85 -11.70
CA ALA A 82 -17.98 -19.25 -12.05
C ALA A 82 -16.99 -20.22 -11.36
N ALA A 83 -16.11 -19.78 -10.46
CA ALA A 83 -15.15 -20.68 -9.80
C ALA A 83 -15.79 -21.39 -8.59
N THR A 84 -15.59 -22.70 -8.49
CA THR A 84 -16.04 -23.49 -7.33
C THR A 84 -15.36 -23.02 -6.04
N ASP A 85 -15.94 -23.31 -4.87
CA ASP A 85 -15.34 -22.93 -3.59
C ASP A 85 -13.93 -23.52 -3.42
N GLU A 86 -13.69 -24.74 -3.92
CA GLU A 86 -12.38 -25.39 -3.90
C GLU A 86 -11.34 -24.63 -4.73
N GLU A 87 -11.68 -24.26 -5.98
CA GLU A 87 -10.80 -23.48 -6.86
C GLU A 87 -10.47 -22.12 -6.24
N GLN A 88 -11.46 -21.46 -5.61
CA GLN A 88 -11.23 -20.18 -4.92
C GLN A 88 -10.29 -20.33 -3.72
N ILE A 89 -10.37 -21.45 -2.99
CA ILE A 89 -9.48 -21.74 -1.87
C ILE A 89 -8.06 -22.02 -2.38
N GLN A 90 -7.90 -22.88 -3.39
CA GLN A 90 -6.60 -23.19 -4.00
C GLN A 90 -5.92 -21.93 -4.56
N GLN A 91 -6.65 -21.10 -5.32
CA GLN A 91 -6.12 -19.82 -5.83
C GLN A 91 -5.65 -18.87 -4.71
N ARG A 92 -6.32 -18.88 -3.55
CA ARG A 92 -5.87 -18.08 -2.39
C ARG A 92 -4.57 -18.61 -1.81
N PHE A 93 -4.38 -19.93 -1.75
CA PHE A 93 -3.13 -20.54 -1.33
C PHE A 93 -2.01 -20.21 -2.31
N ASP A 94 -2.20 -20.45 -3.60
CA ASP A 94 -1.21 -20.14 -4.65
C ASP A 94 -0.78 -18.66 -4.61
N ARG A 95 -1.75 -17.76 -4.46
CA ARG A 95 -1.46 -16.33 -4.35
C ARG A 95 -0.69 -16.00 -3.08
N SER A 96 -1.02 -16.65 -1.97
CA SER A 96 -0.32 -16.45 -0.69
C SER A 96 1.12 -16.94 -0.77
N GLU A 97 1.36 -18.08 -1.42
CA GLU A 97 2.68 -18.62 -1.67
C GLU A 97 3.52 -17.69 -2.56
N LYS A 98 2.95 -17.18 -3.66
CA LYS A 98 3.62 -16.21 -4.53
C LYS A 98 4.00 -14.93 -3.79
N ILE A 99 3.10 -14.39 -2.96
CA ILE A 99 3.41 -13.21 -2.12
C ILE A 99 4.52 -13.53 -1.12
N LEU A 100 4.47 -14.70 -0.49
CA LEU A 100 5.50 -15.11 0.45
C LEU A 100 6.86 -15.26 -0.25
N ALA A 101 6.89 -15.81 -1.47
CA ALA A 101 8.09 -15.91 -2.28
C ALA A 101 8.67 -14.52 -2.61
N ILE A 102 7.85 -13.56 -3.05
CA ILE A 102 8.27 -12.17 -3.30
C ILE A 102 8.83 -11.55 -2.01
N ARG A 103 8.14 -11.71 -0.87
CA ARG A 103 8.62 -11.19 0.42
C ARG A 103 9.97 -11.78 0.83
N LYS A 104 10.17 -13.09 0.64
CA LYS A 104 11.45 -13.76 0.90
C LYS A 104 12.56 -13.25 -0.04
N LYS A 105 12.25 -13.02 -1.32
CA LYS A 105 13.17 -12.43 -2.31
C LYS A 105 13.63 -11.05 -1.85
N TYR A 106 12.70 -10.13 -1.61
CA TYR A 106 13.03 -8.75 -1.25
C TYR A 106 13.62 -8.60 0.15
N TYR A 107 13.31 -9.51 1.09
CA TYR A 107 14.05 -9.58 2.34
C TYR A 107 15.55 -9.78 2.13
N LYS A 108 15.95 -10.66 1.19
CA LYS A 108 17.36 -10.85 0.87
C LYS A 108 17.98 -9.59 0.27
N GLU A 109 17.26 -8.90 -0.62
CA GLU A 109 17.72 -7.60 -1.17
C GLU A 109 17.92 -6.55 -0.07
N TYR A 110 16.93 -6.37 0.81
CA TYR A 110 17.06 -5.45 1.94
C TYR A 110 18.24 -5.80 2.85
N SER A 111 18.49 -7.10 3.10
CA SER A 111 19.57 -7.54 3.98
C SER A 111 20.99 -7.21 3.48
N GLN A 112 21.13 -6.80 2.21
CA GLN A 112 22.41 -6.34 1.66
C GLN A 112 22.81 -4.95 2.17
N PHE A 113 21.86 -4.13 2.61
CA PHE A 113 22.11 -2.73 2.99
C PHE A 113 21.37 -2.26 4.24
N LEU A 114 20.43 -3.05 4.77
CA LEU A 114 19.75 -2.80 6.04
C LEU A 114 20.12 -3.86 7.07
N THR A 115 20.24 -3.44 8.32
CA THR A 115 20.35 -4.35 9.45
C THR A 115 19.01 -5.07 9.71
N GLN A 116 19.07 -6.22 10.37
CA GLN A 116 17.87 -6.99 10.72
C GLN A 116 16.90 -6.20 11.62
N ALA A 117 17.45 -5.34 12.49
CA ALA A 117 16.65 -4.45 13.32
C ALA A 117 15.89 -3.41 12.48
N GLN A 118 16.54 -2.81 11.48
CA GLN A 118 15.91 -1.85 10.55
C GLN A 118 14.83 -2.53 9.71
N ILE A 119 15.09 -3.73 9.16
CA ILE A 119 14.11 -4.49 8.38
C ILE A 119 12.88 -4.83 9.24
N LYS A 120 13.09 -5.27 10.48
CA LYS A 120 11.99 -5.52 11.42
C LYS A 120 11.15 -4.25 11.63
N ARG A 121 11.80 -3.09 11.79
CA ARG A 121 11.10 -1.80 11.94
C ARG A 121 10.33 -1.40 10.69
N VAL A 122 10.85 -1.62 9.49
CA VAL A 122 10.10 -1.42 8.23
C VAL A 122 8.77 -2.18 8.27
N TYR A 123 8.81 -3.48 8.59
CA TYR A 123 7.59 -4.30 8.67
C TYR A 123 6.61 -3.83 9.76
N GLU A 124 7.12 -3.36 10.90
CA GLU A 124 6.28 -2.78 11.95
C GLU A 124 5.56 -1.51 11.47
N ILE A 125 6.27 -0.61 10.78
CA ILE A 125 5.70 0.62 10.22
C ILE A 125 4.63 0.29 9.18
N GLU A 126 4.91 -0.62 8.25
CA GLU A 126 3.92 -1.07 7.26
C GLU A 126 2.66 -1.65 7.93
N ARG A 127 2.84 -2.51 8.93
CA ARG A 127 1.73 -3.14 9.66
C ARG A 127 0.89 -2.09 10.40
N GLN A 128 1.52 -1.12 11.04
CA GLN A 128 0.81 -0.03 11.72
C GLN A 128 0.04 0.85 10.74
N THR A 129 0.65 1.17 9.60
CA THR A 129 0.03 1.94 8.52
C THR A 129 -1.22 1.23 7.99
N MET A 130 -1.12 -0.08 7.72
CA MET A 130 -2.25 -0.91 7.29
C MET A 130 -3.38 -0.97 8.33
N LYS A 131 -3.04 -1.10 9.62
CA LYS A 131 -4.05 -1.05 10.71
C LYS A 131 -4.80 0.28 10.74
N ARG A 132 -4.09 1.40 10.57
CA ARG A 132 -4.70 2.74 10.52
C ARG A 132 -5.63 2.87 9.32
N PHE A 133 -5.22 2.40 8.14
CA PHE A 133 -6.08 2.40 6.95
C PHE A 133 -7.34 1.56 7.12
N ALA A 134 -7.22 0.34 7.66
CA ALA A 134 -8.37 -0.51 7.94
C ALA A 134 -9.37 0.14 8.92
N LYS A 135 -8.86 0.76 10.00
CA LYS A 135 -9.70 1.49 10.98
C LYS A 135 -10.43 2.67 10.34
N LYS A 136 -9.75 3.43 9.47
CA LYS A 136 -10.35 4.55 8.73
C LYS A 136 -11.42 4.06 7.75
N ALA A 137 -11.16 2.99 7.01
CA ALA A 137 -12.12 2.39 6.09
C ALA A 137 -13.38 1.92 6.82
N LYS A 138 -13.24 1.22 7.96
CA LYS A 138 -14.37 0.81 8.81
C LYS A 138 -15.22 2.00 9.27
N ARG A 139 -14.58 3.07 9.76
CA ARG A 139 -15.28 4.30 10.18
C ARG A 139 -16.04 4.97 9.03
N GLN A 140 -15.46 4.99 7.83
CA GLN A 140 -16.11 5.56 6.65
C GLN A 140 -17.32 4.73 6.20
N ALA A 141 -17.21 3.39 6.22
CA ALA A 141 -18.34 2.51 5.92
C ALA A 141 -19.51 2.74 6.88
N GLN A 142 -19.25 2.81 8.19
CA GLN A 142 -20.27 3.08 9.20
C GLN A 142 -20.96 4.44 9.00
N LYS A 143 -20.21 5.49 8.65
CA LYS A 143 -20.77 6.82 8.36
C LYS A 143 -21.69 6.84 7.14
N ARG A 144 -21.47 5.95 6.17
CA ARG A 144 -22.31 5.84 4.96
C ARG A 144 -23.57 5.03 5.19
N GLN A 145 -23.55 4.12 6.16
CA GLN A 145 -24.71 3.32 6.56
C GLN A 145 -25.68 4.12 7.44
N ASN A 146 -25.19 5.15 8.14
CA ASN A 146 -25.99 6.03 9.00
C ASN A 146 -26.45 7.32 8.29
N ARG A 147 -26.34 7.39 6.96
CA ARG A 147 -26.83 8.48 6.10
C ARG A 147 -27.93 7.92 5.21
#